data_AF-A0A3R6YRJ3-F1
#
_entry.id   AF-A0A3R6YRJ3-F1
#
_cell.length_a   1.000
_cell.length_b   1.000
_cell.length_c   1.000
_cell.angle_alpha   90.00
_cell.angle_beta   90.00
_cell.angle_gamma   90.00
#
_symmetry.space_group_name_H-M   'P 1'
#
loop_
_entity.id
_entity.type
_entity.pdbx_description
1 polymer ?
#
loop_
_entity_poly.entity_id
_entity_poly.type
_entity_poly.pdbx_seq_one_letter_code
_entity_poly.pdbx_strand_id
1 'polypeptide(L)'
;AWFQGELYVIGRSADVLQLPDRWLTPHLVETSVLECSVLVARVCVYGDDGVAIAAVETSADVQRLRDGAAVAHSLCNSVIQCVIKHHELHVAKVILLRPNAMPLSACGKVQRGQLKALVASKDSAAVVLEFMHYPRGQDKQPRRCDGFLI
;
A
#
# COMPACT_ATOMS: atom_id res chain seq x y z
N ALA A 1 20.11 14.78 -2.34
CA ALA A 1 20.55 15.43 -3.58
C ALA A 1 21.16 16.77 -3.24
N TRP A 2 22.27 17.13 -3.87
CA TRP A 2 22.87 18.46 -3.74
C TRP A 2 22.50 19.27 -4.97
N PHE A 3 21.79 20.38 -4.81
CA PHE A 3 21.34 21.21 -5.92
C PHE A 3 21.45 22.68 -5.52
N GLN A 4 22.10 23.49 -6.35
CA GLN A 4 22.28 24.93 -6.13
C GLN A 4 22.84 25.32 -4.74
N GLY A 5 23.72 24.49 -4.17
CA GLY A 5 24.33 24.77 -2.87
C GLY A 5 23.51 24.29 -1.66
N GLU A 6 22.40 23.58 -1.90
CA GLU A 6 21.51 23.09 -0.84
C GLU A 6 21.38 21.56 -0.87
N LEU A 7 21.19 20.98 0.33
CA LEU A 7 20.97 19.55 0.52
C LEU A 7 19.47 19.24 0.61
N TYR A 8 19.00 18.42 -0.32
CA TYR A 8 17.63 17.92 -0.40
C TYR A 8 17.56 16.44 0.03
N VAL A 9 16.73 16.13 1.02
CA VAL A 9 16.48 14.75 1.47
C VAL A 9 15.28 14.20 0.70
N ILE A 10 15.53 13.22 -0.18
CA ILE A 10 14.50 12.65 -1.08
C ILE A 10 13.93 11.30 -0.60
N GLY A 11 14.43 10.79 0.54
CA GLY A 11 14.01 9.50 1.08
C GLY A 11 15.09 8.82 1.91
N ARG A 12 14.81 7.58 2.34
CA ARG A 12 15.77 6.69 3.02
C ARG A 12 16.18 5.59 2.06
N SER A 13 17.48 5.32 1.95
CA SER A 13 18.00 4.28 1.05
C SER A 13 17.39 2.89 1.31
N ALA A 14 17.14 2.56 2.58
CA ALA A 14 16.54 1.30 3.00
C ALA A 14 15.06 1.13 2.61
N ASP A 15 14.39 2.21 2.19
CA ASP A 15 12.96 2.20 1.84
C ASP A 15 12.74 2.26 0.32
N VAL A 16 13.76 2.50 -0.50
CA VAL A 16 13.59 2.72 -1.95
C VAL A 16 13.05 1.47 -2.63
N LEU A 17 12.06 1.65 -3.51
CA LEU A 17 11.52 0.59 -4.34
C LEU A 17 12.45 0.39 -5.54
N GLN A 18 12.92 -0.83 -5.73
CA GLN A 18 13.76 -1.19 -6.87
C GLN A 18 12.87 -1.74 -8.00
N LEU A 19 12.89 -1.06 -9.13
CA LEU A 19 12.27 -1.49 -10.38
C LEU A 19 13.39 -1.90 -11.36
N PRO A 20 13.09 -2.66 -12.43
CA PRO A 20 14.11 -3.13 -13.37
C PRO A 20 14.95 -2.02 -14.02
N ASP A 21 14.35 -0.87 -14.26
CA ASP A 21 14.91 0.27 -14.99
C ASP A 21 15.25 1.47 -14.10
N ARG A 22 14.69 1.54 -12.88
CA ARG A 22 14.79 2.73 -12.02
C ARG A 22 14.58 2.44 -10.54
N TRP A 23 14.88 3.45 -9.74
CA TRP A 23 14.66 3.48 -8.30
C TRP A 23 13.55 4.46 -8.01
N LEU A 24 12.58 4.08 -7.18
CA LEU A 24 11.42 4.92 -6.87
C LEU A 24 11.28 5.11 -5.36
N THR A 25 11.24 6.37 -4.92
CA THR A 25 10.93 6.68 -3.52
C THR A 25 9.46 6.32 -3.23
N PRO A 26 9.16 5.51 -2.20
CA PRO A 26 7.78 5.14 -1.86
C PRO A 26 6.87 6.34 -1.65
N HIS A 27 7.41 7.44 -1.10
CA HIS A 27 6.66 8.65 -0.81
C HIS A 27 5.94 9.24 -2.04
N LEU A 28 6.54 9.12 -3.23
CA LEU A 28 5.88 9.57 -4.47
C LEU A 28 4.62 8.76 -4.77
N VAL A 29 4.69 7.44 -4.57
CA VAL A 29 3.54 6.54 -4.74
C VAL A 29 2.49 6.78 -3.66
N GLU A 30 2.94 6.90 -2.40
CA GLU A 30 2.10 7.16 -1.24
C GLU A 30 1.28 8.45 -1.41
N THR A 31 1.89 9.52 -1.93
CA THR A 31 1.19 10.78 -2.22
C THR A 31 0.09 10.60 -3.27
N SER A 32 0.37 9.94 -4.39
CA SER A 32 -0.66 9.70 -5.42
C SER A 32 -1.82 8.83 -4.91
N VAL A 33 -1.52 7.83 -4.07
CA VAL A 33 -2.55 6.96 -3.48
C VAL A 33 -3.37 7.72 -2.43
N LEU A 34 -2.75 8.60 -1.64
CA LEU A 34 -3.46 9.43 -0.67
C LEU A 34 -4.51 10.32 -1.34
N GLU A 35 -4.20 10.81 -2.55
CA GLU A 35 -5.09 11.68 -3.34
C GLU A 35 -6.14 10.90 -4.14
N CYS A 36 -6.07 9.57 -4.22
CA CYS A 36 -6.94 8.79 -5.09
C CYS A 36 -8.39 8.64 -4.57
N SER A 37 -8.62 8.86 -3.27
CA SER A 37 -9.94 8.79 -2.64
C SER A 37 -9.96 9.45 -1.26
N VAL A 38 -11.08 10.10 -0.94
CA VAL A 38 -11.36 10.65 0.40
C VAL A 38 -11.42 9.60 1.52
N LEU A 39 -11.53 8.31 1.14
CA LEU A 39 -11.51 7.19 2.08
C LEU A 39 -10.09 6.83 2.53
N VAL A 40 -9.05 7.36 1.89
CA VAL A 40 -7.65 7.10 2.26
C VAL A 40 -7.22 8.10 3.32
N ALA A 41 -6.91 7.62 4.53
CA ALA A 41 -6.37 8.47 5.59
C ALA A 41 -4.84 8.46 5.59
N ARG A 42 -4.23 7.28 5.39
CA ARG A 42 -2.78 7.11 5.34
C ARG A 42 -2.41 5.98 4.39
N VAL A 43 -1.22 6.09 3.81
CA VAL A 43 -0.69 5.09 2.90
C VAL A 43 0.73 4.74 3.32
N CYS A 44 1.06 3.47 3.20
CA CYS A 44 2.43 3.01 3.21
C CYS A 44 2.66 2.06 2.04
N VAL A 45 3.62 2.39 1.20
CA VAL A 45 4.04 1.52 0.10
C VAL A 45 5.38 0.89 0.46
N TYR A 46 5.48 -0.40 0.17
CA TYR A 46 6.72 -1.16 0.24
C TYR A 46 6.67 -2.28 -0.78
N GLY A 47 7.82 -2.81 -1.16
CA GLY A 47 7.87 -3.83 -2.18
C GLY A 47 9.30 -4.27 -2.42
N ASP A 48 9.43 -5.27 -3.27
CA ASP A 48 10.71 -5.75 -3.78
C ASP A 48 10.51 -6.30 -5.19
N ASP A 49 11.60 -6.52 -5.93
CA ASP A 49 11.59 -7.13 -7.27
C ASP A 49 10.60 -6.49 -8.26
N GLY A 50 10.48 -5.15 -8.23
CA GLY A 50 9.60 -4.41 -9.14
C GLY A 50 8.10 -4.54 -8.87
N VAL A 51 7.71 -5.07 -7.70
CA VAL A 51 6.29 -5.21 -7.32
C VAL A 51 6.02 -4.58 -5.95
N ALA A 52 4.95 -3.78 -5.89
CA ALA A 52 4.54 -3.07 -4.69
C ALA A 52 3.43 -3.78 -3.90
N ILE A 53 3.42 -3.52 -2.61
CA ILE A 53 2.33 -3.76 -1.68
C ILE A 53 1.90 -2.39 -1.18
N ALA A 54 0.61 -2.08 -1.31
CA ALA A 54 0.03 -0.83 -0.82
C ALA A 54 -0.81 -1.12 0.42
N ALA A 55 -0.34 -0.68 1.59
CA ALA A 55 -1.12 -0.70 2.82
C ALA A 55 -1.83 0.65 2.99
N VAL A 56 -3.15 0.62 3.10
CA VAL A 56 -4.04 1.78 3.07
C VAL A 56 -4.88 1.79 4.33
N GLU A 57 -4.64 2.77 5.21
CA GLU A 57 -5.53 3.04 6.33
C GLU A 57 -6.71 3.86 5.86
N THR A 58 -7.92 3.41 6.19
CA THR A 58 -9.15 4.10 5.80
C THR A 58 -9.53 5.19 6.80
N SER A 59 -10.16 6.26 6.32
CA SER A 59 -10.66 7.37 7.17
C SER A 59 -11.91 7.01 7.96
N ALA A 60 -12.63 5.97 7.53
CA ALA A 60 -13.77 5.39 8.23
C ALA A 60 -13.71 3.87 8.21
N ASP A 61 -14.45 3.22 9.11
CA ASP A 61 -14.60 1.76 9.10
C ASP A 61 -15.44 1.33 7.89
N VAL A 62 -14.77 0.87 6.83
CA VAL A 62 -15.40 0.47 5.57
C VAL A 62 -16.36 -0.71 5.73
N GLN A 63 -16.21 -1.55 6.76
CA GLN A 63 -17.14 -2.65 7.02
C GLN A 63 -18.51 -2.15 7.53
N ARG A 64 -18.57 -0.95 8.11
CA ARG A 64 -19.80 -0.34 8.63
C ARG A 64 -20.52 0.56 7.63
N LEU A 65 -19.91 0.82 6.47
CA LEU A 65 -20.55 1.58 5.41
C LEU A 65 -21.65 0.75 4.74
N ARG A 66 -22.65 1.45 4.20
CA ARG A 66 -23.59 0.85 3.25
C ARG A 66 -22.80 0.30 2.07
N ASP A 67 -23.06 -0.96 1.70
CA ASP A 67 -22.35 -1.68 0.65
C ASP A 67 -20.83 -1.77 0.89
N GLY A 68 -20.41 -1.87 2.16
CA GLY A 68 -19.01 -1.82 2.58
C GLY A 68 -18.05 -2.74 1.81
N ALA A 69 -18.49 -3.96 1.46
CA ALA A 69 -17.70 -4.88 0.65
C ALA A 69 -17.46 -4.36 -0.78
N ALA A 70 -18.45 -3.74 -1.41
CA ALA A 70 -18.32 -3.14 -2.74
C ALA A 70 -17.45 -1.87 -2.69
N VAL A 71 -17.61 -1.05 -1.64
CA VAL A 71 -16.77 0.13 -1.39
C VAL A 71 -15.30 -0.27 -1.21
N ALA A 72 -15.02 -1.28 -0.39
CA ALA A 72 -13.67 -1.78 -0.15
C ALA A 72 -13.01 -2.30 -1.45
N HIS A 73 -13.75 -3.09 -2.24
CA HIS A 73 -13.26 -3.56 -3.55
C HIS A 73 -13.00 -2.42 -4.53
N SER A 74 -13.92 -1.45 -4.62
CA SER A 74 -13.76 -0.28 -5.49
C SER A 74 -12.54 0.54 -5.09
N LEU A 75 -12.33 0.76 -3.79
CA LEU A 75 -11.15 1.45 -3.28
C LEU A 75 -9.86 0.71 -3.65
N CYS A 76 -9.78 -0.61 -3.44
CA CYS A 76 -8.59 -1.39 -3.80
C CYS A 76 -8.28 -1.26 -5.30
N ASN A 77 -9.30 -1.36 -6.16
CA ASN A 77 -9.12 -1.18 -7.60
C ASN A 77 -8.64 0.24 -7.95
N SER A 78 -9.20 1.29 -7.34
CA SER A 78 -8.76 2.67 -7.55
C SER A 78 -7.30 2.88 -7.14
N VAL A 79 -6.87 2.30 -6.01
CA VAL A 79 -5.47 2.33 -5.56
C VAL A 79 -4.56 1.66 -6.59
N ILE A 80 -4.89 0.45 -7.04
CA ILE A 80 -4.11 -0.28 -8.06
C ILE A 80 -3.99 0.53 -9.35
N GLN A 81 -5.11 1.05 -9.86
CA GLN A 81 -5.11 1.83 -11.10
C GLN A 81 -4.30 3.12 -10.94
N CYS A 82 -4.38 3.79 -9.79
CA CYS A 82 -3.58 4.97 -9.48
C CYS A 82 -2.08 4.66 -9.54
N VAL A 83 -1.64 3.61 -8.84
CA VAL A 83 -0.21 3.22 -8.81
C VAL A 83 0.30 2.86 -10.21
N ILE A 84 -0.44 2.02 -10.95
CA ILE A 84 -0.03 1.61 -12.30
C ILE A 84 0.02 2.81 -13.24
N LYS A 85 -1.02 3.66 -13.24
CA LYS A 85 -1.13 4.79 -14.18
C LYS A 85 -0.08 5.87 -13.94
N HIS A 86 0.23 6.17 -12.68
CA HIS A 86 1.11 7.28 -12.34
C HIS A 86 2.58 6.88 -12.17
N HIS A 87 2.85 5.62 -11.83
CA HIS A 87 4.20 5.17 -11.45
C HIS A 87 4.69 3.97 -12.26
N GLU A 88 3.89 3.44 -13.19
CA GLU A 88 4.17 2.22 -13.98
C GLU A 88 4.63 1.04 -13.11
N LEU A 89 4.11 0.99 -11.89
CA LEU A 89 4.51 0.04 -10.86
C LEU A 89 3.39 -0.97 -10.65
N HIS A 90 3.72 -2.25 -10.76
CA HIS A 90 2.76 -3.31 -10.46
C HIS A 90 2.50 -3.38 -8.95
N VAL A 91 1.26 -3.66 -8.58
CA VAL A 91 0.84 -3.84 -7.17
C VAL A 91 0.46 -5.30 -6.97
N ALA A 92 1.18 -6.06 -6.16
CA ALA A 92 0.85 -7.46 -5.85
C ALA A 92 -0.45 -7.57 -5.04
N LYS A 93 -0.67 -6.61 -4.13
CA LYS A 93 -1.86 -6.57 -3.28
C LYS A 93 -2.06 -5.21 -2.63
N VAL A 94 -3.32 -4.92 -2.33
CA VAL A 94 -3.74 -3.80 -1.47
C VAL A 94 -4.21 -4.36 -0.15
N ILE A 95 -3.76 -3.77 0.95
CA ILE A 95 -4.17 -4.14 2.32
C ILE A 95 -4.95 -2.97 2.89
N LEU A 96 -6.21 -3.19 3.21
CA LEU A 96 -7.01 -2.19 3.91
C LEU A 96 -6.86 -2.38 5.42
N LEU A 97 -6.47 -1.30 6.09
CA LEU A 97 -6.37 -1.22 7.54
C LEU A 97 -7.54 -0.44 8.10
N ARG A 98 -7.97 -0.79 9.32
CA ARG A 98 -8.94 -0.01 10.07
C ARG A 98 -8.40 1.39 10.39
N PRO A 99 -9.28 2.37 10.63
CA PRO A 99 -8.87 3.68 11.11
C PRO A 99 -8.00 3.57 12.36
N ASN A 100 -6.89 4.33 12.40
CA ASN A 100 -5.90 4.37 13.48
C ASN A 100 -5.10 3.08 13.71
N ALA A 101 -5.16 2.11 12.81
CA ALA A 101 -4.38 0.87 12.92
C ALA A 101 -2.95 1.00 12.36
N MET A 102 -2.65 2.03 11.55
CA MET A 102 -1.31 2.20 11.00
C MET A 102 -0.31 2.63 12.10
N PRO A 103 0.80 1.90 12.31
CA PRO A 103 1.75 2.22 13.36
C PRO A 103 2.50 3.50 13.03
N LEU A 104 2.38 4.50 13.90
CA LEU A 104 3.03 5.80 13.78
C LEU A 104 4.08 5.97 14.87
N SER A 105 5.14 6.70 14.56
CA SER A 105 6.07 7.22 15.57
C SER A 105 5.41 8.37 16.34
N ALA A 106 6.02 8.81 17.44
CA ALA A 106 5.51 9.92 18.26
C ALA A 106 5.28 11.22 17.47
N CYS A 107 6.01 11.43 16.36
CA CYS A 107 5.84 12.58 15.48
C CYS A 107 4.90 12.31 14.28
N GLY A 108 4.14 11.22 14.30
CA GLY A 108 3.14 10.90 13.28
C GLY A 108 3.70 10.25 12.00
N LYS A 109 5.01 9.96 11.91
CA LYS A 109 5.58 9.28 10.74
C LYS A 109 5.24 7.80 10.78
N VAL A 110 4.83 7.25 9.64
CA VAL A 110 4.55 5.81 9.48
C VAL A 110 5.81 4.99 9.77
N GLN A 111 5.66 3.98 10.63
CA GLN A 111 6.71 3.03 10.96
C GLN A 111 6.64 1.82 10.03
N ARG A 112 7.13 1.96 8.80
CA ARG A 112 7.03 0.94 7.72
C ARG A 112 7.46 -0.47 8.16
N GLY A 113 8.53 -0.60 8.95
CA GLY A 113 8.98 -1.89 9.48
C GLY A 113 7.96 -2.55 10.42
N GLN A 114 7.37 -1.78 11.35
CA GLN A 114 6.32 -2.27 12.24
C GLN A 114 5.03 -2.58 11.48
N LEU A 115 4.70 -1.79 10.45
CA LEU A 115 3.55 -2.05 9.60
C LEU A 115 3.71 -3.38 8.83
N LYS A 116 4.90 -3.67 8.29
CA LYS A 116 5.18 -4.97 7.65
C LYS A 116 4.92 -6.14 8.62
N ALA A 117 5.35 -6.01 9.88
CA ALA A 117 5.11 -7.01 10.92
C ALA A 117 3.61 -7.14 11.28
N LEU A 118 2.90 -6.02 11.41
CA LEU A 118 1.45 -5.98 11.66
C LEU A 118 0.65 -6.65 10.54
N VAL A 119 1.01 -6.37 9.28
CA VAL A 119 0.37 -7.01 8.13
C VAL A 119 0.67 -8.51 8.12
N ALA A 120 1.91 -8.90 8.42
CA ALA A 120 2.32 -10.30 8.45
C ALA A 120 1.61 -11.11 9.54
N SER A 121 1.24 -10.49 10.66
CA SER A 121 0.48 -11.17 11.73
C SER A 121 -0.98 -11.44 11.36
N LYS A 122 -1.50 -10.77 10.31
CA LYS A 122 -2.92 -10.85 9.89
C LYS A 122 -3.90 -10.58 11.02
N ASP A 123 -3.55 -9.68 11.92
CA ASP A 123 -4.41 -9.29 13.03
C ASP A 123 -5.70 -8.63 12.51
N SER A 124 -6.83 -9.30 12.71
CA SER A 124 -8.15 -8.82 12.29
C SER A 124 -8.64 -7.60 13.09
N ALA A 125 -7.96 -7.25 14.20
CA ALA A 125 -8.17 -5.98 14.87
C ALA A 125 -7.71 -4.79 14.01
N ALA A 126 -6.71 -5.00 13.16
CA ALA A 126 -6.06 -3.97 12.34
C ALA A 126 -6.34 -4.13 10.84
N VAL A 127 -6.23 -5.34 10.30
CA VAL A 127 -6.36 -5.64 8.86
C VAL A 127 -7.79 -6.05 8.55
N VAL A 128 -8.43 -5.32 7.63
CA VAL A 128 -9.82 -5.54 7.22
C VAL A 128 -9.93 -6.41 5.99
N LEU A 129 -9.04 -6.18 5.01
CA LEU A 129 -9.08 -6.83 3.72
C LEU A 129 -7.67 -6.93 3.14
N GLU A 130 -7.35 -8.08 2.56
CA GLU A 130 -6.18 -8.28 1.71
C GLU A 130 -6.69 -8.57 0.29
N PHE A 131 -6.53 -7.60 -0.62
CA PHE A 131 -6.98 -7.70 -2.00
C PHE A 131 -5.79 -8.03 -2.92
N MET A 132 -5.75 -9.26 -3.41
CA MET A 132 -4.68 -9.74 -4.28
C MET A 132 -4.85 -9.20 -5.71
N HIS A 133 -3.79 -8.64 -6.26
CA HIS A 133 -3.70 -8.20 -7.65
C HIS A 133 -2.49 -8.87 -8.30
N TYR A 134 -2.73 -10.01 -8.94
CA TYR A 134 -1.68 -10.63 -9.74
C TYR A 134 -1.57 -9.87 -11.07
N PRO A 135 -0.37 -9.40 -11.46
CA PRO A 135 -0.19 -8.83 -12.79
C PRO A 135 -0.54 -9.91 -13.83
N ARG A 136 -1.48 -9.59 -14.73
CA ARG A 136 -1.79 -10.45 -15.88
C ARG A 136 -0.49 -10.70 -16.65
N GLY A 137 -0.02 -11.95 -16.68
CA GLY A 137 1.12 -12.36 -17.51
C GLY A 137 2.30 -13.02 -16.78
N GLN A 138 2.28 -13.16 -15.45
CA GLN A 138 3.21 -14.03 -14.74
C GLN A 138 2.48 -15.22 -14.13
N ASP A 139 2.20 -16.23 -14.96
CA ASP A 139 1.88 -17.59 -14.53
C ASP A 139 3.12 -18.20 -13.86
N LYS A 140 3.38 -17.82 -12.60
CA LYS A 140 3.88 -18.77 -11.60
C LYS A 140 2.72 -19.07 -10.69
N GLN A 141 1.87 -19.96 -11.19
CA GLN A 141 0.71 -20.51 -10.54
C GLN A 141 0.98 -20.82 -9.05
N PRO A 142 0.34 -20.13 -8.09
CA PRO A 142 0.24 -20.69 -6.76
C PRO A 142 -0.73 -21.87 -6.86
N ARG A 143 -0.26 -23.06 -6.46
CA ARG A 143 -1.15 -24.21 -6.27
C ARG A 143 -2.24 -23.78 -5.30
N ARG A 144 -3.47 -23.80 -5.81
CA ARG A 144 -4.75 -24.08 -5.15
C ARG A 144 -4.70 -24.03 -3.61
N CYS A 145 -5.43 -23.10 -3.02
CA CYS A 145 -6.55 -23.38 -2.10
C CYS A 145 -7.12 -22.06 -1.52
N ASP A 146 -8.38 -21.80 -1.86
CA ASP A 146 -9.48 -21.29 -1.03
C ASP A 146 -9.17 -20.17 -0.02
N GLY A 147 -9.59 -18.96 -0.37
CA GLY A 147 -9.77 -17.89 0.61
C GLY A 147 -10.89 -18.27 1.59
N PHE A 148 -10.54 -18.41 2.86
CA PHE A 148 -11.49 -18.37 3.97
C PHE A 148 -11.63 -16.93 4.47
N LEU A 149 -12.88 -16.49 4.66
CA LEU A 149 -13.19 -15.40 5.59
C LEU A 149 -12.80 -15.86 6.99
N ILE A 150 -12.09 -15.02 7.74
CA ILE A 150 -11.90 -15.13 9.19
C ILE A 150 -13.00 -14.32 9.87
#